data_AF-A0A4X2KEJ0-F1
#
_entry.id   AF-A0A4X2KEJ0-F1
#
_cell.length_a   1.000
_cell.length_b   1.000
_cell.length_c   1.000
_cell.angle_alpha   90.00
_cell.angle_beta   90.00
_cell.angle_gamma   90.00
#
_symmetry.space_group_name_H-M   'P 1'
#
loop_
_entity.id
_entity.type
_entity.pdbx_description
1 polymer ?
#
loop_
_entity_poly.entity_id
_entity_poly.type
_entity_poly.pdbx_seq_one_letter_code
_entity_poly.pdbx_strand_id
1 'polypeptide(L)'
;MPVPDSEEEKSPLDPTEMLYIEGNLFPEEKLSIVARFQPLLLETMTKSKDGFLGVSHLALSGLREWRTPASQLMEFSAHQFKPFLPPRGNMELGEPWWVIPSELSIFTGYLSNNRFYPPPPKGKEIIIHRLLSMFHPRPFVKTRFGPQGAVACLTAISDSYYMVAFRIHAEFQLNEPPHFPFWFSPGQFTGHIILTKDATHIREFKLFVPNHRSLNVDMEWLYGANEKSSMEVDIGYLPQMELESQGPSVPSVIHDENGNVIDSRLPSGEPIQFVFEDIVWQRELSWEEAAQQLELAMYPFKKVTYLPFAEAFDRAKAENKLVHSILLWGALDDQSC
;
A
#
# COMPACT_ATOMS: atom_id res chain seq x y z
N MET A 1 36.57 -6.47 -67.85
CA MET A 1 35.89 -5.21 -67.48
C MET A 1 35.06 -5.47 -66.24
N PRO A 2 35.40 -4.90 -65.08
CA PRO A 2 34.60 -5.00 -63.87
C PRO A 2 33.56 -3.85 -63.80
N VAL A 3 32.41 -4.16 -63.21
CA VAL A 3 31.25 -3.27 -62.96
C VAL A 3 31.47 -2.57 -61.60
N PRO A 4 31.09 -1.29 -61.40
CA PRO A 4 31.39 -0.56 -60.17
C PRO A 4 30.36 -0.81 -59.05
N ASP A 5 30.85 -0.76 -57.81
CA ASP A 5 30.10 -0.83 -56.56
C ASP A 5 29.09 0.32 -56.42
N SER A 6 27.86 -0.02 -56.03
CA SER A 6 26.82 0.93 -55.66
C SER A 6 26.98 1.36 -54.21
N GLU A 7 27.06 2.68 -53.99
CA GLU A 7 26.97 3.32 -52.68
C GLU A 7 25.59 3.03 -52.04
N GLU A 8 25.59 2.41 -50.85
CA GLU A 8 24.40 2.27 -50.01
C GLU A 8 24.09 3.60 -49.31
N GLU A 9 23.02 4.25 -49.76
CA GLU A 9 22.41 5.42 -49.14
C GLU A 9 21.75 5.00 -47.80
N LYS A 10 22.34 5.40 -46.67
CA LYS A 10 21.76 5.15 -45.33
C LYS A 10 20.43 5.90 -45.19
N SER A 11 19.35 5.15 -45.02
CA SER A 11 18.03 5.67 -44.67
C SER A 11 18.06 6.43 -43.34
N PRO A 12 17.29 7.53 -43.18
CA PRO A 12 17.15 8.21 -41.90
C PRO A 12 16.53 7.26 -40.85
N LEU A 13 17.08 7.27 -39.63
CA LEU A 13 16.67 6.43 -38.51
C LEU A 13 15.18 6.62 -38.19
N ASP A 14 14.54 5.51 -37.79
CA ASP A 14 13.14 5.43 -37.42
C ASP A 14 12.83 6.36 -36.22
N PRO A 15 11.76 7.18 -36.25
CA PRO A 15 11.29 7.96 -35.10
C PRO A 15 11.12 7.14 -33.81
N THR A 16 10.88 5.83 -33.94
CA THR A 16 10.79 4.90 -32.82
C THR A 16 12.16 4.64 -32.17
N GLU A 17 13.25 4.59 -32.95
CA GLU A 17 14.63 4.50 -32.42
C GLU A 17 15.08 5.80 -31.73
N MET A 18 14.61 6.96 -32.20
CA MET A 18 14.86 8.25 -31.52
C MET A 18 14.23 8.29 -30.12
N LEU A 19 13.05 7.68 -29.94
CA LEU A 19 12.39 7.50 -28.64
C LEU A 19 13.13 6.53 -27.70
N TYR A 20 13.86 5.55 -28.24
CA TYR A 20 14.71 4.65 -27.44
C TYR A 20 16.03 5.30 -27.01
N ILE A 21 16.54 6.28 -27.77
CA ILE A 21 17.79 6.98 -27.44
C ILE A 21 17.55 8.08 -26.39
N GLU A 22 16.39 8.74 -26.37
CA GLU A 22 16.06 9.74 -25.34
C GLU A 22 15.74 9.14 -23.97
N GLY A 23 15.37 7.85 -23.90
CA GLY A 23 15.02 7.15 -22.65
C GLY A 23 16.21 6.76 -21.76
N ASN A 24 17.46 6.98 -22.19
CA ASN A 24 18.67 6.48 -21.53
C ASN A 24 19.58 7.59 -20.96
N LEU A 25 19.09 8.83 -20.86
CA LEU A 25 19.89 9.97 -20.41
C LEU A 25 20.06 10.07 -18.89
N PHE A 26 19.34 9.26 -18.10
CA PHE A 26 19.50 9.23 -16.64
C PHE A 26 19.62 7.77 -16.16
N PRO A 27 20.65 7.43 -15.37
CA PRO A 27 20.76 6.09 -14.80
C PRO A 27 19.58 5.80 -13.88
N GLU A 28 18.87 4.69 -14.15
CA GLU A 28 17.72 4.26 -13.35
C GLU A 28 18.17 3.99 -11.90
N GLU A 29 17.56 4.67 -10.94
CA GLU A 29 17.84 4.46 -9.53
C GLU A 29 17.05 3.28 -8.95
N LYS A 30 17.69 2.55 -8.03
CA LYS A 30 17.08 1.43 -7.29
C LYS A 30 16.94 1.76 -5.82
N LEU A 31 15.77 1.43 -5.28
CA LEU A 31 15.44 1.52 -3.87
C LEU A 31 15.40 0.10 -3.27
N SER A 32 16.20 -0.13 -2.24
CA SER A 32 16.18 -1.37 -1.46
C SER A 32 15.20 -1.27 -0.30
N ILE A 33 14.19 -2.15 -0.27
CA ILE A 33 13.15 -2.18 0.76
C ILE A 33 13.24 -3.48 1.54
N VAL A 34 13.20 -3.39 2.87
CA VAL A 34 13.19 -4.52 3.79
C VAL A 34 11.80 -4.74 4.36
N ALA A 35 11.35 -5.99 4.39
CA ALA A 35 10.15 -6.40 5.11
C ALA A 35 10.48 -6.86 6.53
N ARG A 36 9.76 -6.34 7.52
CA ARG A 36 9.76 -6.81 8.91
C ARG A 36 8.36 -7.27 9.26
N PHE A 37 8.24 -8.47 9.82
CA PHE A 37 6.96 -9.12 10.05
C PHE A 37 7.03 -9.97 11.32
N GLN A 38 6.04 -9.82 12.18
CA GLN A 38 5.76 -10.69 13.31
C GLN A 38 4.35 -11.24 13.13
N PRO A 39 4.14 -12.56 13.23
CA PRO A 39 2.84 -13.17 13.01
C PRO A 39 1.77 -12.68 13.98
N LEU A 40 0.51 -12.81 13.57
CA LEU A 40 -0.64 -12.52 14.42
C LEU A 40 -0.63 -13.40 15.68
N LEU A 41 -0.92 -12.81 16.83
CA LEU A 41 -0.99 -13.51 18.10
C LEU A 41 -2.33 -14.24 18.23
N LEU A 42 -2.33 -15.57 18.06
CA LEU A 42 -3.55 -16.38 18.07
C LEU A 42 -4.34 -16.25 19.38
N GLU A 43 -3.67 -16.05 20.51
CA GLU A 43 -4.27 -15.84 21.83
C GLU A 43 -5.08 -14.54 21.96
N THR A 44 -4.94 -13.61 21.01
CA THR A 44 -5.72 -12.37 20.96
C THR A 44 -7.06 -12.54 20.25
N MET A 45 -7.21 -13.63 19.48
CA MET A 45 -8.45 -13.97 18.80
C MET A 45 -9.54 -14.31 19.81
N THR A 46 -10.77 -13.87 19.57
CA THR A 46 -11.90 -14.15 20.49
C THR A 46 -12.17 -15.64 20.57
N LYS A 47 -12.07 -16.35 19.44
CA LYS A 47 -12.25 -17.80 19.35
C LYS A 47 -11.13 -18.59 20.04
N SER A 48 -10.02 -17.97 20.43
CA SER A 48 -8.97 -18.69 21.18
C SER A 48 -9.39 -19.00 22.63
N LYS A 49 -10.34 -18.22 23.19
CA LYS A 49 -10.75 -18.32 24.61
C LYS A 49 -11.37 -19.65 24.98
N ASP A 50 -11.99 -20.35 24.03
CA ASP A 50 -12.54 -21.69 24.19
C ASP A 50 -11.63 -22.79 23.62
N GLY A 51 -10.39 -22.44 23.23
CA GLY A 51 -9.46 -23.35 22.58
C GLY A 51 -9.77 -23.59 21.10
N PHE A 52 -10.43 -22.65 20.43
CA PHE A 52 -10.90 -22.77 19.05
C PHE A 52 -11.95 -23.87 18.87
N LEU A 53 -12.85 -24.00 19.84
CA LEU A 53 -13.85 -25.06 19.85
C LEU A 53 -14.82 -24.86 18.68
N GLY A 54 -14.92 -25.86 17.81
CA GLY A 54 -15.72 -25.79 16.58
C GLY A 54 -14.98 -25.21 15.36
N VAL A 55 -13.74 -24.71 15.51
CA VAL A 55 -12.91 -24.29 14.39
C VAL A 55 -11.98 -25.43 13.99
N SER A 56 -12.11 -25.89 12.74
CA SER A 56 -11.22 -26.93 12.22
C SER A 56 -9.76 -26.47 12.26
N HIS A 57 -8.85 -27.33 12.69
CA HIS A 57 -7.41 -27.05 12.66
C HIS A 57 -6.92 -26.67 11.24
N LEU A 58 -7.57 -27.22 10.21
CA LEU A 58 -7.27 -26.94 8.81
C LEU A 58 -7.78 -25.57 8.33
N ALA A 59 -8.74 -24.95 9.04
CA ALA A 59 -9.24 -23.64 8.66
C ALA A 59 -8.17 -22.56 8.89
N LEU A 60 -7.38 -22.70 9.97
CA LEU A 60 -6.36 -21.75 10.38
C LEU A 60 -4.94 -22.13 9.91
N SER A 61 -4.79 -23.05 8.96
CA SER A 61 -3.47 -23.54 8.52
C SER A 61 -2.63 -22.40 7.94
N GLY A 62 -3.17 -21.65 6.97
CA GLY A 62 -2.46 -20.52 6.37
C GLY A 62 -2.03 -19.47 7.39
N LEU A 63 -2.87 -19.17 8.37
CA LEU A 63 -2.54 -18.25 9.47
C LEU A 63 -1.39 -18.77 10.35
N ARG A 64 -1.38 -20.07 10.69
CA ARG A 64 -0.35 -20.71 11.54
C ARG A 64 0.99 -20.90 10.82
N GLU A 65 0.93 -21.03 9.50
CA GLU A 65 2.10 -21.25 8.63
C GLU A 65 2.76 -19.92 8.22
N TRP A 66 2.01 -18.82 8.18
CA TRP A 66 2.54 -17.51 7.83
C TRP A 66 3.39 -16.92 8.97
N ARG A 67 4.65 -17.35 9.03
CA ARG A 67 5.60 -16.99 10.10
C ARG A 67 6.61 -15.92 9.70
N THR A 68 6.85 -15.76 8.40
CA THR A 68 7.87 -14.90 7.82
C THR A 68 7.35 -14.26 6.54
N PRO A 69 7.90 -13.10 6.13
CA PRO A 69 7.53 -12.51 4.85
C PRO A 69 7.98 -13.43 3.70
N ALA A 70 7.25 -13.39 2.58
CA ALA A 70 7.61 -14.11 1.35
C ALA A 70 8.93 -13.63 0.74
N SER A 71 9.30 -12.37 0.94
CA SER A 71 10.58 -11.79 0.55
C SER A 71 11.03 -10.75 1.56
N GLN A 72 12.17 -10.96 2.20
CA GLN A 72 12.67 -10.08 3.25
C GLN A 72 13.33 -8.80 2.71
N LEU A 73 13.88 -8.84 1.50
CA LEU A 73 14.51 -7.72 0.81
C LEU A 73 14.09 -7.74 -0.65
N MET A 74 13.73 -6.59 -1.21
CA MET A 74 13.42 -6.45 -2.63
C MET A 74 13.87 -5.08 -3.14
N GLU A 75 14.34 -5.05 -4.38
CA GLU A 75 14.71 -3.83 -5.08
C GLU A 75 13.59 -3.35 -5.99
N PHE A 76 13.40 -2.03 -6.01
CA PHE A 76 12.41 -1.35 -6.84
C PHE A 76 13.07 -0.23 -7.62
N SER A 77 12.62 -0.01 -8.85
CA SER A 77 13.01 1.19 -9.58
C SER A 77 12.27 2.40 -9.02
N ALA A 78 12.96 3.53 -8.85
CA ALA A 78 12.38 4.76 -8.32
C ALA A 78 11.13 5.19 -9.11
N HIS A 79 11.17 5.05 -10.44
CA HIS A 79 10.06 5.36 -11.34
C HIS A 79 8.79 4.54 -11.08
N GLN A 80 8.89 3.37 -10.45
CA GLN A 80 7.73 2.55 -10.13
C GLN A 80 6.83 3.21 -9.07
N PHE A 81 7.35 4.20 -8.32
CA PHE A 81 6.61 4.96 -7.32
C PHE A 81 5.93 6.22 -7.88
N LYS A 82 6.06 6.49 -9.18
CA LYS A 82 5.31 7.56 -9.87
C LYS A 82 3.80 7.58 -9.57
N PRO A 83 3.09 6.44 -9.37
CA PRO A 83 1.68 6.45 -8.97
C PRO A 83 1.36 7.24 -7.69
N PHE A 84 2.33 7.45 -6.79
CA PHE A 84 2.17 8.21 -5.56
C PHE A 84 2.32 9.73 -5.76
N LEU A 85 2.75 10.21 -6.93
CA LEU A 85 2.80 11.65 -7.19
C LEU A 85 1.39 12.26 -7.23
N PRO A 86 1.23 13.53 -6.80
CA PRO A 86 -0.04 14.22 -6.90
C PRO A 86 -0.45 14.35 -8.39
N PRO A 87 -1.74 14.18 -8.72
CA PRO A 87 -2.22 14.29 -10.10
C PRO A 87 -2.12 15.71 -10.68
N ARG A 88 -1.99 16.73 -9.81
CA ARG A 88 -1.87 18.14 -10.19
C ARG A 88 -0.72 18.76 -9.41
N GLY A 89 0.10 19.60 -10.07
CA GLY A 89 1.28 20.21 -9.46
C GLY A 89 0.99 21.27 -8.39
N ASN A 90 -0.24 21.77 -8.30
CA ASN A 90 -0.66 22.83 -7.39
C ASN A 90 -1.61 22.34 -6.28
N MET A 91 -1.54 21.06 -5.91
CA MET A 91 -2.38 20.53 -4.82
C MET A 91 -1.99 21.12 -3.47
N GLU A 92 -2.99 21.36 -2.64
CA GLU A 92 -2.78 21.85 -1.28
C GLU A 92 -2.36 20.71 -0.34
N LEU A 93 -1.65 21.07 0.74
CA LEU A 93 -1.33 20.10 1.79
C LEU A 93 -2.62 19.52 2.38
N GLY A 94 -2.64 18.21 2.59
CA GLY A 94 -3.79 17.49 3.13
C GLY A 94 -4.93 17.25 2.13
N GLU A 95 -4.93 17.85 0.94
CA GLU A 95 -5.94 17.58 -0.08
C GLU A 95 -5.81 16.12 -0.57
N PRO A 96 -6.83 15.26 -0.34
CA PRO A 96 -6.72 13.84 -0.67
C PRO A 96 -6.94 13.58 -2.16
N TRP A 97 -6.20 12.62 -2.71
CA TRP A 97 -6.47 12.03 -4.03
C TRP A 97 -6.40 10.50 -3.99
N TRP A 98 -7.14 9.88 -4.91
CA TRP A 98 -7.13 8.44 -5.08
C TRP A 98 -5.92 8.00 -5.91
N VAL A 99 -5.04 7.21 -5.31
CA VAL A 99 -3.99 6.47 -6.03
C VAL A 99 -4.64 5.27 -6.72
N ILE A 100 -5.49 4.55 -6.00
CA ILE A 100 -6.31 3.44 -6.51
C ILE A 100 -7.74 3.67 -6.03
N PRO A 101 -8.70 3.98 -6.91
CA PRO A 101 -10.09 4.17 -6.52
C PRO A 101 -10.78 2.84 -6.20
N SER A 102 -11.88 2.92 -5.45
CA SER A 102 -12.80 1.79 -5.25
C SER A 102 -13.46 1.39 -6.58
N GLU A 103 -13.67 0.07 -6.74
CA GLU A 103 -14.45 -0.50 -7.86
C GLU A 103 -15.74 -1.17 -7.38
N LEU A 104 -16.09 -1.02 -6.09
CA LEU A 104 -17.33 -1.56 -5.58
C LEU A 104 -18.53 -0.90 -6.24
N SER A 105 -19.42 -1.75 -6.76
CA SER A 105 -20.73 -1.31 -7.20
C SER A 105 -21.51 -0.75 -6.01
N ILE A 106 -22.12 0.41 -6.19
CA ILE A 106 -23.05 1.02 -5.21
C ILE A 106 -24.26 0.12 -4.91
N PHE A 107 -24.56 -0.86 -5.77
CA PHE A 107 -25.72 -1.74 -5.62
C PHE A 107 -25.43 -3.02 -4.85
N THR A 108 -24.23 -3.61 -5.03
CA THR A 108 -23.86 -4.84 -4.33
C THR A 108 -23.00 -4.55 -3.10
N GLY A 109 -22.09 -3.57 -3.17
CA GLY A 109 -21.27 -3.14 -2.04
C GLY A 109 -20.19 -4.14 -1.58
N TYR A 110 -20.09 -5.33 -2.18
CA TYR A 110 -19.08 -6.34 -1.85
C TYR A 110 -18.71 -7.25 -3.03
N LEU A 111 -17.56 -7.93 -2.92
CA LEU A 111 -17.06 -8.97 -3.84
C LEU A 111 -17.24 -10.38 -3.23
N SER A 112 -17.17 -11.43 -4.07
CA SER A 112 -17.34 -12.82 -3.63
C SER A 112 -16.27 -13.27 -2.63
N ASN A 113 -16.68 -14.06 -1.64
CA ASN A 113 -15.80 -14.69 -0.64
C ASN A 113 -15.03 -15.90 -1.18
N ASN A 114 -15.50 -16.51 -2.28
CA ASN A 114 -14.89 -17.68 -2.89
C ASN A 114 -13.82 -17.29 -3.90
N ARG A 115 -12.77 -16.58 -3.45
CA ARG A 115 -11.64 -16.13 -4.27
C ARG A 115 -10.35 -16.59 -3.62
N PHE A 116 -9.60 -17.43 -4.33
CA PHE A 116 -8.29 -17.92 -3.85
C PHE A 116 -7.14 -17.04 -4.33
N TYR A 117 -7.20 -16.59 -5.58
CA TYR A 117 -6.09 -15.91 -6.23
C TYR A 117 -6.48 -14.45 -6.54
N PRO A 118 -5.57 -13.50 -6.27
CA PRO A 118 -5.82 -12.11 -6.62
C PRO A 118 -5.89 -11.94 -8.14
N PRO A 119 -6.71 -11.00 -8.63
CA PRO A 119 -6.70 -10.65 -10.04
C PRO A 119 -5.32 -10.07 -10.43
N PRO A 120 -4.85 -10.25 -11.67
CA PRO A 120 -3.60 -9.64 -12.12
C PRO A 120 -3.63 -8.12 -11.91
N PRO A 121 -2.64 -7.52 -11.24
CA PRO A 121 -2.64 -6.09 -10.95
C PRO A 121 -2.48 -5.29 -12.25
N LYS A 122 -3.17 -4.13 -12.33
CA LYS A 122 -3.11 -3.26 -13.52
C LYS A 122 -2.77 -1.82 -13.16
N GLY A 123 -2.06 -1.14 -14.06
CA GLY A 123 -1.74 0.29 -13.92
C GLY A 123 -1.07 0.60 -12.58
N LYS A 124 -1.69 1.51 -11.81
CA LYS A 124 -1.18 1.96 -10.50
C LYS A 124 -1.19 0.87 -9.41
N GLU A 125 -1.93 -0.21 -9.59
CA GLU A 125 -1.97 -1.33 -8.63
C GLU A 125 -0.67 -2.13 -8.61
N ILE A 126 0.12 -2.09 -9.69
CA ILE A 126 1.31 -2.95 -9.85
C ILE A 126 2.31 -2.71 -8.72
N ILE A 127 2.60 -1.46 -8.37
CA ILE A 127 3.57 -1.14 -7.31
C ILE A 127 3.06 -1.58 -5.94
N ILE A 128 1.79 -1.31 -5.62
CA ILE A 128 1.19 -1.70 -4.34
C ILE A 128 1.10 -3.23 -4.23
N HIS A 129 0.69 -3.92 -5.29
CA HIS A 129 0.71 -5.38 -5.32
C HIS A 129 2.11 -5.92 -5.06
N ARG A 130 3.15 -5.42 -5.75
CA ARG A 130 4.53 -5.89 -5.57
C ARG A 130 5.06 -5.66 -4.16
N LEU A 131 4.77 -4.49 -3.57
CA LEU A 131 5.12 -4.20 -2.17
C LEU A 131 4.45 -5.19 -1.22
N LEU A 132 3.13 -5.38 -1.33
CA LEU A 132 2.39 -6.30 -0.46
C LEU A 132 2.78 -7.78 -0.69
N SER A 133 3.18 -8.13 -1.92
CA SER A 133 3.70 -9.45 -2.25
C SER A 133 4.99 -9.81 -1.51
N MET A 134 5.74 -8.81 -0.98
CA MET A 134 6.87 -9.08 -0.10
C MET A 134 6.44 -9.81 1.17
N PHE A 135 5.22 -9.56 1.68
CA PHE A 135 4.73 -10.24 2.87
C PHE A 135 4.12 -11.61 2.54
N HIS A 136 3.29 -11.70 1.50
CA HIS A 136 2.58 -12.92 1.14
C HIS A 136 2.26 -12.94 -0.36
N PRO A 137 2.35 -14.08 -1.07
CA PRO A 137 2.21 -14.15 -2.52
C PRO A 137 0.82 -13.80 -3.06
N ARG A 138 -0.21 -13.77 -2.21
CA ARG A 138 -1.62 -13.54 -2.61
C ARG A 138 -2.24 -12.28 -1.99
N PRO A 139 -1.71 -11.07 -2.26
CA PRO A 139 -2.33 -9.84 -1.81
C PRO A 139 -3.46 -9.42 -2.75
N PHE A 140 -4.59 -9.03 -2.19
CA PHE A 140 -5.69 -8.37 -2.89
C PHE A 140 -5.59 -6.87 -2.60
N VAL A 141 -5.13 -6.10 -3.60
CA VAL A 141 -4.98 -4.63 -3.51
C VAL A 141 -6.31 -3.91 -3.30
N LYS A 142 -7.42 -4.58 -3.63
CA LYS A 142 -8.78 -4.14 -3.35
C LYS A 142 -9.47 -5.23 -2.52
N THR A 143 -9.79 -4.88 -1.28
CA THR A 143 -10.54 -5.68 -0.31
C THR A 143 -11.90 -6.10 -0.84
N ARG A 144 -12.52 -7.18 -0.33
CA ARG A 144 -13.88 -7.57 -0.74
C ARG A 144 -14.95 -6.57 -0.31
N PHE A 145 -14.73 -5.84 0.78
CA PHE A 145 -15.65 -4.88 1.37
C PHE A 145 -15.07 -3.46 1.32
N GLY A 146 -15.95 -2.47 1.41
CA GLY A 146 -15.52 -1.09 1.55
C GLY A 146 -14.97 -0.82 2.96
N PRO A 147 -14.05 0.14 3.11
CA PRO A 147 -13.42 0.94 2.05
C PRO A 147 -12.40 0.14 1.23
N GLN A 148 -12.29 0.51 -0.06
CA GLN A 148 -11.36 -0.11 -1.00
C GLN A 148 -10.33 0.90 -1.49
N GLY A 149 -9.14 0.39 -1.80
CA GLY A 149 -8.15 1.09 -2.61
C GLY A 149 -7.14 1.87 -1.78
N ALA A 150 -6.61 2.93 -2.38
CA ALA A 150 -5.51 3.70 -1.83
C ALA A 150 -5.74 5.20 -2.02
N VAL A 151 -5.64 5.96 -0.92
CA VAL A 151 -5.73 7.42 -0.90
C VAL A 151 -4.41 8.00 -0.42
N ALA A 152 -4.03 9.15 -0.96
CA ALA A 152 -2.81 9.87 -0.60
C ALA A 152 -3.08 11.37 -0.45
N CYS A 153 -2.23 12.07 0.29
CA CYS A 153 -2.22 13.53 0.42
C CYS A 153 -0.77 14.03 0.54
N LEU A 154 -0.54 15.30 0.21
CA LEU A 154 0.77 15.93 0.43
C LEU A 154 0.87 16.35 1.90
N THR A 155 1.99 16.02 2.54
CA THR A 155 2.30 16.47 3.91
C THR A 155 3.42 17.50 3.95
N ALA A 156 4.32 17.51 2.97
CA ALA A 156 5.31 18.57 2.83
C ALA A 156 5.69 18.81 1.37
N ILE A 157 6.10 20.05 1.09
CA ILE A 157 6.57 20.48 -0.24
C ILE A 157 7.88 21.22 -0.06
N SER A 158 8.89 20.85 -0.85
CA SER A 158 10.12 21.62 -1.07
C SER A 158 10.26 22.01 -2.54
N ASP A 159 11.39 22.61 -2.91
CA ASP A 159 11.66 22.94 -4.31
C ASP A 159 11.73 21.68 -5.19
N SER A 160 12.37 20.61 -4.69
CA SER A 160 12.65 19.39 -5.46
C SER A 160 11.84 18.17 -5.04
N TYR A 161 11.27 18.17 -3.82
CA TYR A 161 10.63 16.99 -3.22
C TYR A 161 9.17 17.21 -2.85
N TYR A 162 8.43 16.11 -2.89
CA TYR A 162 7.18 15.94 -2.17
C TYR A 162 7.38 14.95 -1.02
N MET A 163 6.73 15.22 0.10
CA MET A 163 6.40 14.20 1.09
C MET A 163 4.93 13.84 0.93
N VAL A 164 4.66 12.58 0.64
CA VAL A 164 3.32 12.04 0.41
C VAL A 164 2.98 11.07 1.53
N ALA A 165 1.92 11.35 2.26
CA ALA A 165 1.28 10.40 3.15
C ALA A 165 0.23 9.60 2.39
N PHE A 166 0.08 8.31 2.70
CA PHE A 166 -0.92 7.49 2.07
C PHE A 166 -1.48 6.40 2.98
N ARG A 167 -2.68 5.95 2.63
CA ARG A 167 -3.45 4.92 3.31
C ARG A 167 -3.96 3.92 2.29
N ILE A 168 -3.72 2.62 2.53
CA ILE A 168 -4.09 1.54 1.63
C ILE A 168 -4.96 0.53 2.38
N HIS A 169 -6.04 0.10 1.75
CA HIS A 169 -6.89 -0.99 2.18
C HIS A 169 -6.69 -2.19 1.26
N ALA A 170 -6.14 -3.26 1.82
CA ALA A 170 -5.81 -4.50 1.12
C ALA A 170 -6.02 -5.69 2.06
N GLU A 171 -6.23 -6.87 1.50
CA GLU A 171 -6.39 -8.12 2.25
C GLU A 171 -5.49 -9.21 1.65
N PHE A 172 -5.29 -10.30 2.37
CA PHE A 172 -4.52 -11.46 1.93
C PHE A 172 -5.38 -12.71 1.97
N GLN A 173 -5.16 -13.59 1.00
CA GLN A 173 -5.75 -14.92 1.02
C GLN A 173 -4.72 -15.95 1.47
N LEU A 174 -4.88 -16.48 2.68
CA LEU A 174 -3.86 -17.32 3.31
C LEU A 174 -3.97 -18.79 2.91
N ASN A 175 -5.18 -19.28 2.68
CA ASN A 175 -5.40 -20.68 2.34
C ASN A 175 -5.41 -20.91 0.82
N GLU A 176 -5.17 -22.16 0.43
CA GLU A 176 -5.26 -22.65 -0.94
C GLU A 176 -6.14 -23.89 -1.01
N PRO A 177 -6.72 -24.22 -2.19
CA PRO A 177 -7.46 -25.47 -2.35
C PRO A 177 -6.56 -26.67 -1.99
N PRO A 178 -7.08 -27.69 -1.30
CA PRO A 178 -8.49 -27.95 -1.03
C PRO A 178 -9.06 -27.26 0.23
N HIS A 179 -8.27 -26.48 0.96
CA HIS A 179 -8.78 -25.72 2.10
C HIS A 179 -9.70 -24.60 1.64
N PHE A 180 -10.64 -24.23 2.50
CA PHE A 180 -11.53 -23.10 2.23
C PHE A 180 -10.78 -21.76 2.34
N PRO A 181 -11.24 -20.71 1.64
CA PRO A 181 -10.66 -19.37 1.74
C PRO A 181 -10.58 -18.88 3.17
N PHE A 182 -9.42 -18.31 3.52
CA PHE A 182 -9.13 -17.59 4.76
C PHE A 182 -8.61 -16.20 4.40
N TRP A 183 -9.40 -15.21 4.70
CA TRP A 183 -9.12 -13.79 4.47
C TRP A 183 -8.47 -13.19 5.70
N PHE A 184 -7.37 -12.47 5.47
CA PHE A 184 -6.65 -11.73 6.47
C PHE A 184 -6.60 -10.26 6.04
N SER A 185 -7.30 -9.40 6.77
CA SER A 185 -7.57 -8.02 6.39
C SER A 185 -7.03 -7.07 7.46
N PRO A 186 -5.78 -6.57 7.31
CA PRO A 186 -5.29 -5.50 8.16
C PRO A 186 -6.21 -4.29 8.09
N GLY A 187 -6.54 -3.66 9.24
CA GLY A 187 -7.47 -2.52 9.28
C GLY A 187 -7.03 -1.34 8.43
N GLN A 188 -5.72 -1.15 8.25
CA GLN A 188 -5.14 -0.34 7.19
C GLN A 188 -3.64 -0.60 7.07
N PHE A 189 -3.10 -0.24 5.91
CA PHE A 189 -1.70 0.12 5.78
C PHE A 189 -1.55 1.64 5.76
N THR A 190 -0.69 2.17 6.61
CA THR A 190 -0.27 3.57 6.66
C THR A 190 1.14 3.67 6.10
N GLY A 191 1.41 4.67 5.28
CA GLY A 191 2.74 4.85 4.73
C GLY A 191 3.06 6.28 4.35
N HIS A 192 4.34 6.49 4.08
CA HIS A 192 4.86 7.75 3.59
C HIS A 192 6.01 7.53 2.62
N ILE A 193 6.13 8.44 1.68
CA ILE A 193 7.21 8.44 0.71
C ILE A 193 7.69 9.87 0.50
N ILE A 194 9.01 10.05 0.52
CA ILE A 194 9.68 11.28 0.11
C ILE A 194 10.33 11.00 -1.24
N LEU A 195 9.88 11.72 -2.26
CA LEU A 195 10.33 11.51 -3.64
C LEU A 195 10.46 12.83 -4.39
N THR A 196 11.31 12.86 -5.40
CA THR A 196 11.41 14.02 -6.28
C THR A 196 10.11 14.23 -7.05
N LYS A 197 9.85 15.47 -7.47
CA LYS A 197 8.60 15.84 -8.16
C LYS A 197 8.35 15.11 -9.48
N ASP A 198 9.39 14.49 -10.05
CA ASP A 198 9.38 13.67 -11.27
C ASP A 198 9.48 12.16 -11.00
N ALA A 199 9.60 11.74 -9.73
CA ALA A 199 9.80 10.36 -9.29
C ALA A 199 11.04 9.67 -9.90
N THR A 200 12.11 10.43 -10.15
CA THR A 200 13.43 9.89 -10.51
C THR A 200 14.23 9.41 -9.29
N HIS A 201 14.01 10.02 -8.12
CA HIS A 201 14.70 9.68 -6.88
C HIS A 201 13.73 9.56 -5.71
N ILE A 202 13.98 8.60 -4.82
CA ILE A 202 13.23 8.35 -3.59
C ILE A 202 14.19 8.52 -2.43
N ARG A 203 13.90 9.49 -1.55
CA ARG A 203 14.69 9.74 -0.35
C ARG A 203 14.38 8.73 0.74
N GLU A 204 13.10 8.41 0.91
CA GLU A 204 12.59 7.57 2.00
C GLU A 204 11.28 6.93 1.60
N PHE A 205 11.06 5.69 2.03
CA PHE A 205 9.79 4.98 1.91
C PHE A 205 9.50 4.16 3.17
N LYS A 206 8.27 4.27 3.67
CA LYS A 206 7.75 3.44 4.75
C LYS A 206 6.31 3.05 4.51
N LEU A 207 5.96 1.81 4.85
CA LEU A 207 4.61 1.28 4.82
C LEU A 207 4.42 0.31 5.98
N PHE A 208 3.38 0.45 6.79
CA PHE A 208 3.18 -0.41 7.95
C PHE A 208 1.72 -0.56 8.32
N VAL A 209 1.38 -1.65 9.00
CA VAL A 209 0.10 -1.82 9.68
C VAL A 209 0.22 -1.19 11.07
N PRO A 210 -0.58 -0.16 11.42
CA PRO A 210 -0.54 0.42 12.75
C PRO A 210 -0.87 -0.60 13.84
N ASN A 211 -0.10 -0.59 14.93
CA ASN A 211 -0.19 -1.57 16.03
C ASN A 211 -0.43 -0.92 17.40
N HIS A 212 -0.82 0.35 17.44
CA HIS A 212 -1.11 1.11 18.65
C HIS A 212 -2.46 0.72 19.28
N ARG A 213 -3.33 0.03 18.54
CA ARG A 213 -4.60 -0.52 19.02
C ARG A 213 -4.42 -1.97 19.45
N SER A 214 -5.26 -2.44 20.36
CA SER A 214 -5.23 -3.82 20.85
C SER A 214 -5.61 -4.86 19.81
N LEU A 215 -6.26 -4.46 18.73
CA LEU A 215 -6.72 -5.28 17.62
C LEU A 215 -6.56 -4.46 16.33
N ASN A 216 -6.07 -5.08 15.26
CA ASN A 216 -5.75 -4.37 14.01
C ASN A 216 -5.87 -5.22 12.75
N VAL A 217 -6.41 -6.44 12.85
CA VAL A 217 -6.64 -7.34 11.72
C VAL A 217 -7.99 -8.03 11.87
N ASP A 218 -8.85 -7.90 10.86
CA ASP A 218 -10.05 -8.73 10.68
C ASP A 218 -9.68 -10.03 9.94
N MET A 219 -10.31 -11.12 10.34
CA MET A 219 -10.14 -12.43 9.74
C MET A 219 -11.49 -13.07 9.46
N GLU A 220 -11.67 -13.53 8.23
CA GLU A 220 -12.88 -14.25 7.82
C GLU A 220 -12.48 -15.55 7.14
N TRP A 221 -13.14 -16.65 7.48
CA TRP A 221 -12.89 -17.91 6.78
C TRP A 221 -14.15 -18.70 6.52
N LEU A 222 -14.17 -19.34 5.37
CA LEU A 222 -15.27 -20.22 5.00
C LEU A 222 -15.07 -21.61 5.64
N TYR A 223 -16.18 -22.23 6.01
CA TYR A 223 -16.20 -23.59 6.52
C TYR A 223 -17.54 -24.28 6.20
N GLY A 224 -17.54 -25.61 6.28
CA GLY A 224 -18.72 -26.45 6.03
C GLY A 224 -18.46 -27.56 5.02
N ALA A 225 -19.25 -28.64 5.09
CA ALA A 225 -19.05 -29.83 4.28
C ALA A 225 -19.71 -29.77 2.88
N ASN A 226 -20.61 -28.82 2.61
CA ASN A 226 -21.40 -28.72 1.37
C ASN A 226 -21.61 -27.25 0.92
N GLU A 227 -22.11 -27.06 -0.31
CA GLU A 227 -22.27 -25.81 -1.10
C GLU A 227 -22.89 -24.57 -0.41
N LYS A 228 -23.41 -24.69 0.83
CA LYS A 228 -23.77 -23.54 1.67
C LYS A 228 -22.59 -23.22 2.60
N SER A 229 -21.59 -22.54 2.07
CA SER A 229 -20.43 -22.06 2.84
C SER A 229 -20.91 -21.16 3.98
N SER A 230 -20.64 -21.57 5.22
CA SER A 230 -20.78 -20.69 6.39
C SER A 230 -19.48 -19.90 6.55
N MET A 231 -19.57 -18.72 7.14
CA MET A 231 -18.44 -17.80 7.34
C MET A 231 -18.26 -17.58 8.83
N GLU A 232 -17.06 -17.83 9.32
CA GLU A 232 -16.64 -17.34 10.63
C GLU A 232 -15.93 -16.00 10.46
N VAL A 233 -16.04 -15.18 11.50
CA VAL A 233 -15.32 -13.91 11.63
C VAL A 233 -14.63 -13.87 12.99
N ASP A 234 -13.43 -13.30 13.03
CA ASP A 234 -12.72 -12.99 14.26
C ASP A 234 -11.76 -11.82 14.01
N ILE A 235 -11.32 -11.19 15.10
CA ILE A 235 -10.38 -10.07 15.05
C ILE A 235 -9.17 -10.41 15.93
N GLY A 236 -7.99 -10.00 15.52
CA GLY A 236 -6.76 -10.28 16.26
C GLY A 236 -5.76 -9.14 16.22
N TYR A 237 -4.67 -9.34 16.96
CA TYR A 237 -3.55 -8.41 17.04
C TYR A 237 -2.34 -8.92 16.26
N LEU A 238 -1.91 -8.11 15.30
CA LEU A 238 -0.69 -8.25 14.55
C LEU A 238 0.37 -7.28 15.10
N PRO A 239 1.43 -7.78 15.75
CA PRO A 239 2.43 -6.92 16.37
C PRO A 239 3.25 -6.10 15.38
N GLN A 240 3.60 -6.66 14.22
CA GLN A 240 4.47 -5.99 13.25
C GLN A 240 4.22 -6.48 11.82
N MET A 241 4.01 -5.54 10.91
CA MET A 241 4.00 -5.77 9.47
C MET A 241 4.37 -4.46 8.80
N GLU A 242 5.64 -4.33 8.39
CA GLU A 242 6.18 -3.08 7.85
C GLU A 242 7.21 -3.32 6.74
N LEU A 243 7.23 -2.39 5.79
CA LEU A 243 8.23 -2.24 4.75
C LEU A 243 8.93 -0.90 4.97
N GLU A 244 10.26 -0.92 4.90
CA GLU A 244 11.08 0.28 5.13
C GLU A 244 12.26 0.28 4.15
N SER A 245 12.51 1.41 3.51
CA SER A 245 13.70 1.60 2.69
C SER A 245 14.96 1.59 3.55
N GLN A 246 16.01 0.87 3.13
CA GLN A 246 17.29 0.86 3.85
C GLN A 246 18.06 2.20 3.75
N GLY A 247 17.67 3.02 2.79
CA GLY A 247 18.20 4.35 2.52
C GLY A 247 17.56 4.91 1.25
N PRO A 248 18.04 6.05 0.77
CA PRO A 248 17.60 6.63 -0.49
C PRO A 248 17.87 5.70 -1.68
N SER A 249 17.16 5.90 -2.78
CA SER A 249 17.48 5.21 -4.03
C SER A 249 18.84 5.67 -4.56
N VAL A 250 19.56 4.74 -5.19
CA VAL A 250 20.90 4.98 -5.73
C VAL A 250 20.96 4.59 -7.20
N PRO A 251 21.75 5.29 -8.03
CA PRO A 251 21.96 4.91 -9.41
C PRO A 251 22.48 3.47 -9.56
N SER A 252 21.91 2.72 -10.50
CA SER A 252 22.39 1.36 -10.85
C SER A 252 23.80 1.36 -11.46
N VAL A 253 24.21 2.50 -12.00
CA VAL A 253 25.49 2.70 -12.68
C VAL A 253 26.06 4.05 -12.24
N ILE A 254 27.30 4.06 -11.75
CA ILE A 254 28.01 5.26 -11.31
C ILE A 254 29.20 5.45 -12.25
N HIS A 255 29.43 6.67 -12.72
CA HIS A 255 30.62 6.98 -13.52
C HIS A 255 31.67 7.61 -12.60
N ASP A 256 32.91 7.14 -12.65
CA ASP A 256 34.01 7.80 -11.94
C ASP A 256 34.42 9.11 -12.63
N GLU A 257 35.30 9.88 -11.99
CA GLU A 257 35.86 11.14 -12.51
C GLU A 257 36.59 10.99 -13.86
N ASN A 258 36.95 9.75 -14.24
CA ASN A 258 37.62 9.40 -15.49
C ASN A 258 36.66 8.83 -16.55
N GLY A 259 35.35 8.77 -16.25
CA GLY A 259 34.31 8.23 -17.14
C GLY A 259 34.22 6.70 -17.16
N ASN A 260 34.87 6.00 -16.24
CA ASN A 260 34.73 4.54 -16.11
C ASN A 260 33.42 4.19 -15.41
N VAL A 261 32.81 3.11 -15.89
CA VAL A 261 31.55 2.58 -15.36
C VAL A 261 31.85 1.77 -14.09
N ILE A 262 31.47 2.30 -12.93
CA ILE A 262 31.41 1.57 -11.67
C ILE A 262 30.00 1.04 -11.50
N ASP A 263 29.87 -0.29 -11.50
CA ASP A 263 28.63 -0.94 -11.09
C ASP A 263 28.50 -0.80 -9.57
N SER A 264 27.47 -0.09 -9.10
CA SER A 264 27.20 0.13 -7.68
C SER A 264 26.88 -1.18 -6.93
N ARG A 265 26.70 -2.29 -7.65
CA ARG A 265 26.37 -3.63 -7.14
C ARG A 265 27.57 -4.52 -6.86
N LEU A 266 28.81 -4.13 -7.20
CA LEU A 266 29.99 -4.98 -7.00
C LEU A 266 30.51 -4.93 -5.54
N PRO A 267 30.53 -6.05 -4.79
CA PRO A 267 30.95 -6.08 -3.38
C PRO A 267 32.48 -5.97 -3.16
N SER A 268 33.26 -5.70 -4.22
CA SER A 268 34.72 -5.67 -4.17
C SER A 268 35.31 -4.27 -3.96
N GLY A 269 34.48 -3.23 -3.80
CA GLY A 269 34.91 -1.86 -3.53
C GLY A 269 34.46 -1.37 -2.15
N GLU A 270 35.08 -0.29 -1.65
CA GLU A 270 34.56 0.43 -0.49
C GLU A 270 33.12 0.89 -0.77
N PRO A 271 32.19 0.77 0.20
CA PRO A 271 30.81 1.19 0.00
C PRO A 271 30.78 2.67 -0.35
N ILE A 272 30.27 3.00 -1.54
CA ILE A 272 30.11 4.38 -1.99
C ILE A 272 29.11 5.06 -1.04
N GLN A 273 29.62 5.94 -0.19
CA GLN A 273 28.80 6.69 0.75
C GLN A 273 28.20 7.89 0.03
N PHE A 274 26.93 7.77 -0.37
CA PHE A 274 26.19 8.89 -0.93
C PHE A 274 25.87 9.90 0.19
N VAL A 275 26.39 11.12 0.05
CA VAL A 275 25.97 12.26 0.89
C VAL A 275 24.81 12.92 0.18
N PHE A 276 23.65 12.88 0.82
CA PHE A 276 22.45 13.51 0.31
C PHE A 276 22.18 14.78 1.11
N GLU A 277 21.78 15.84 0.42
CA GLU A 277 21.43 17.11 1.03
C GLU A 277 20.24 16.98 2.00
N ASP A 278 20.23 17.84 3.00
CA ASP A 278 19.09 18.03 3.90
C ASP A 278 17.95 18.70 3.13
N ILE A 279 16.73 18.19 3.30
CA ILE A 279 15.57 18.76 2.61
C ILE A 279 15.07 19.96 3.40
N VAL A 280 15.04 21.12 2.75
CA VAL A 280 14.41 22.33 3.28
C VAL A 280 12.95 22.35 2.86
N TRP A 281 12.04 22.10 3.80
CA TRP A 281 10.60 22.16 3.55
C TRP A 281 10.11 23.61 3.56
N GLN A 282 9.33 23.97 2.53
CA GLN A 282 8.71 25.30 2.43
C GLN A 282 7.35 25.34 3.11
N ARG A 283 6.66 24.20 3.10
CA ARG A 283 5.33 24.01 3.68
C ARG A 283 5.25 22.61 4.26
N GLU A 284 4.65 22.49 5.44
CA GLU A 284 4.48 21.23 6.17
C GLU A 284 3.09 21.15 6.80
N LEU A 285 2.59 19.92 6.94
CA LEU A 285 1.34 19.54 7.59
C LEU A 285 1.65 18.45 8.60
N SER A 286 1.00 18.48 9.76
CA SER A 286 1.21 17.46 10.78
C SER A 286 0.75 16.08 10.31
N TRP A 287 1.35 15.05 10.89
CA TRP A 287 0.98 13.66 10.62
C TRP A 287 -0.46 13.36 11.03
N GLU A 288 -0.93 13.95 12.12
CA GLU A 288 -2.27 13.79 12.65
C GLU A 288 -3.32 14.39 11.70
N GLU A 289 -3.08 15.60 11.19
CA GLU A 289 -3.97 16.24 10.21
C GLU A 289 -4.01 15.47 8.91
N ALA A 290 -2.86 15.00 8.42
CA ALA A 290 -2.78 14.17 7.22
C ALA A 290 -3.58 12.88 7.38
N ALA A 291 -3.39 12.17 8.49
CA ALA A 291 -4.11 10.94 8.81
C ALA A 291 -5.63 11.19 8.88
N GLN A 292 -6.06 12.31 9.47
CA GLN A 292 -7.46 12.71 9.52
C GLN A 292 -8.04 12.95 8.12
N GLN A 293 -7.33 13.65 7.24
CA GLN A 293 -7.80 13.91 5.86
C GLN A 293 -7.93 12.61 5.06
N LEU A 294 -6.95 11.71 5.16
CA LEU A 294 -6.97 10.39 4.52
C LEU A 294 -8.14 9.54 5.05
N GLU A 295 -8.39 9.59 6.36
CA GLU A 295 -9.51 8.89 6.98
C GLU A 295 -10.86 9.44 6.50
N LEU A 296 -11.06 10.76 6.48
CA LEU A 296 -12.30 11.39 6.01
C LEU A 296 -12.58 11.15 4.52
N ALA A 297 -11.54 10.93 3.72
CA ALA A 297 -11.67 10.56 2.31
C ALA A 297 -12.22 9.14 2.14
N MET A 298 -11.76 8.20 2.97
CA MET A 298 -12.19 6.79 2.95
C MET A 298 -13.53 6.57 3.66
N TYR A 299 -13.79 7.33 4.72
CA TYR A 299 -14.99 7.22 5.56
C TYR A 299 -15.77 8.54 5.60
N PRO A 300 -16.55 8.88 4.55
CA PRO A 300 -17.28 10.14 4.51
C PRO A 300 -18.25 10.35 5.69
N PHE A 301 -18.75 9.27 6.30
CA PHE A 301 -19.63 9.36 7.48
C PHE A 301 -18.93 9.97 8.71
N LYS A 302 -17.59 9.91 8.80
CA LYS A 302 -16.82 10.55 9.87
C LYS A 302 -16.80 12.08 9.80
N LYS A 303 -17.34 12.67 8.72
CA LYS A 303 -17.62 14.11 8.64
C LYS A 303 -18.77 14.53 9.55
N VAL A 304 -19.59 13.58 10.01
CA VAL A 304 -20.68 13.83 10.95
C VAL A 304 -20.12 13.95 12.36
N THR A 305 -20.46 15.02 13.07
CA THR A 305 -20.14 15.16 14.49
C THR A 305 -21.02 14.19 15.29
N TYR A 306 -20.39 13.18 15.89
CA TYR A 306 -21.04 12.29 16.84
C TYR A 306 -21.03 12.94 18.23
N LEU A 307 -22.21 13.07 18.82
CA LEU A 307 -22.39 13.60 20.17
C LEU A 307 -22.81 12.49 21.12
N PRO A 308 -22.41 12.53 22.41
CA PRO A 308 -23.01 11.70 23.43
C PRO A 308 -24.54 11.83 23.42
N PHE A 309 -25.23 10.76 23.78
CA PHE A 309 -26.69 10.66 23.64
C PHE A 309 -27.42 11.87 24.25
N ALA A 310 -27.09 12.26 25.49
CA ALA A 310 -27.72 13.41 26.15
C ALA A 310 -27.46 14.74 25.43
N GLU A 311 -26.21 15.00 25.03
CA GLU A 311 -25.81 16.23 24.33
C GLU A 311 -26.48 16.36 22.96
N ALA A 312 -26.74 15.25 22.28
CA ALA A 312 -27.47 15.24 21.01
C ALA A 312 -28.88 15.81 21.15
N PHE A 313 -29.60 15.50 22.24
CA PHE A 313 -30.94 16.05 22.50
C PHE A 313 -30.89 17.53 22.86
N ASP A 314 -29.92 17.94 23.67
CA ASP A 314 -29.74 19.36 24.01
C ASP A 314 -29.43 20.20 22.77
N ARG A 315 -28.56 19.69 21.90
CA ARG A 315 -28.22 20.33 20.63
C ARG A 315 -29.40 20.38 19.67
N ALA A 316 -30.14 19.28 19.54
CA ALA A 316 -31.32 19.20 18.69
C ALA A 316 -32.41 20.19 19.14
N LYS A 317 -32.63 20.31 20.46
CA LYS A 317 -33.56 21.30 21.03
C LYS A 317 -33.10 22.73 20.75
N ALA A 318 -31.80 23.02 20.95
CA ALA A 318 -31.24 24.35 20.70
C ALA A 318 -31.31 24.77 19.22
N GLU A 319 -31.13 23.81 18.30
CA GLU A 319 -31.18 24.05 16.86
C GLU A 319 -32.57 23.86 16.23
N ASN A 320 -33.59 23.53 17.02
CA ASN A 320 -34.95 23.17 16.56
C ASN A 320 -34.94 22.07 15.47
N LYS A 321 -34.15 21.01 15.71
CA LYS A 321 -33.99 19.84 14.84
C LYS A 321 -34.49 18.57 15.52
N LEU A 322 -34.77 17.54 14.71
CA LEU A 322 -35.08 16.19 15.20
C LEU A 322 -33.80 15.39 15.44
N VAL A 323 -33.84 14.46 16.41
CA VAL A 323 -32.77 13.47 16.63
C VAL A 323 -33.07 12.22 15.83
N HIS A 324 -32.11 11.79 14.99
CA HIS A 324 -32.14 10.51 14.30
C HIS A 324 -31.16 9.56 14.99
N SER A 325 -31.65 8.41 15.48
CA SER A 325 -30.83 7.43 16.20
C SER A 325 -30.54 6.22 15.32
N ILE A 326 -29.27 5.82 15.25
CA ILE A 326 -28.81 4.62 14.55
C ILE A 326 -28.16 3.70 15.58
N LEU A 327 -28.64 2.45 15.68
CA LEU A 327 -28.03 1.41 16.50
C LEU A 327 -27.15 0.53 15.61
N LEU A 328 -25.89 0.41 15.98
CA LEU A 328 -24.89 -0.40 15.28
C LEU A 328 -24.38 -1.50 16.21
N TRP A 329 -24.10 -2.66 15.64
CA TRP A 329 -23.53 -3.83 16.35
C TRP A 329 -22.00 -3.94 16.15
N GLY A 330 -21.40 -2.90 15.59
CA GLY A 330 -19.96 -2.73 15.38
C GLY A 330 -19.54 -1.31 15.73
N ALA A 331 -18.24 -1.09 15.83
CA ALA A 331 -17.70 0.21 16.18
C ALA A 331 -17.73 1.18 14.98
N LEU A 332 -17.81 2.49 15.26
CA LEU A 332 -17.74 3.56 14.25
C LEU A 332 -16.29 3.97 13.91
N ASP A 333 -15.32 3.25 14.48
CA ASP A 333 -13.91 3.43 14.25
C ASP A 333 -13.30 2.25 13.51
N ASP A 334 -12.13 2.52 12.95
CA ASP A 334 -11.40 1.69 12.01
C ASP A 334 -10.60 0.60 12.74
N GLN A 335 -11.26 -0.23 13.54
CA GLN A 335 -10.61 -1.27 14.37
C GLN A 335 -10.10 -2.43 13.50
N SER A 336 -10.83 -2.72 12.44
CA SER A 336 -10.51 -3.70 11.41
C SER A 336 -11.52 -3.46 10.26
N CYS A 337 -11.05 -3.45 9.01
CA CYS A 337 -11.73 -2.93 7.80
C CYS A 337 -13.27 -2.88 7.79
#